data_AF-A0A0D1ZGK3-F1
#
_entry.id   AF-A0A0D1ZGK3-F1
#
_cell.length_a   1.000
_cell.length_b   1.000
_cell.length_c   1.000
_cell.angle_alpha   90.00
_cell.angle_beta   90.00
_cell.angle_gamma   90.00
#
_symmetry.space_group_name_H-M   'P 1'
#
loop_
_entity.id
_entity.type
_entity.pdbx_description
1 polymer ?
#
loop_
_entity_poly.entity_id
_entity_poly.type
_entity_poly.pdbx_seq_one_letter_code
_entity_poly.pdbx_strand_id
1 'polypeptide(L)'
;MASAAVNTASRQLNPMALPPMPRIRPPRLLKGDPHPNNNPQPAGDPPKKPLVWLQGRWREQSSNAFKQQKKILTRRALRALRQRTHGLDIYAYRHVQTNQVVYSLSRALQQNHILKQLIFHGKKTVPAEVRRDMWMPYFSMHFPRHPAGVYAGLLAYQKLRDLSTQRQLTAPTSLVTTTAEDVETAKERLGDPLQIYDLKDSEDHRDKQKLVDRIPSVGSLLPKQVRAKRLMDHKATSVADAAFVLDWISAGPKPLEKLIAIEQQRLARYKESSTKKRRKINALARQAKKQVKTIKTTTTPYNRTPDPLLLPTIKRLSYEDNVLKDELTLFQNSQEGSTLAPALQEWDAYISLDRKTFDAAEHQERAAVARKAEFQALKIWYLQSQLAGGDLEPSLWKFVNQQREASLENLGEFGKERRRDIVLKRAEAEAKQAFEKMTSRTSDSSSTTPTPTLEDLIAKKQESALKGLEKEESRRSEALQKQEAKEKPSWADNWDIKVFWADLNDGRFAKSWPQNIVHGALPPLAVKRSFSPNLFSPVDGWASEQMVNGGRSRSGSASGLGPKSVLPTSPSEGSSSSSSSSMPSADAPPAGLFNRIKRLLGLGA
;
A
#
# COMPACT_ATOMS: atom_id res chain seq x y z
N MET A 1 -35.83 -70.09 2.13
CA MET A 1 -35.76 -69.30 0.87
C MET A 1 -37.10 -68.62 0.57
N ALA A 2 -37.67 -67.85 1.51
CA ALA A 2 -38.95 -67.14 1.30
C ALA A 2 -39.06 -65.79 2.06
N SER A 3 -37.98 -65.32 2.70
CA SER A 3 -37.97 -64.06 3.47
C SER A 3 -37.11 -62.94 2.85
N ALA A 4 -36.49 -63.19 1.70
CA ALA A 4 -35.60 -62.23 1.04
C ALA A 4 -36.30 -61.33 -0.02
N ALA A 5 -37.57 -61.57 -0.34
CA ALA A 5 -38.28 -60.88 -1.43
C ALA A 5 -39.08 -59.63 -1.00
N VAL A 6 -39.24 -59.36 0.30
CA VAL A 6 -40.13 -58.27 0.77
C VAL A 6 -39.42 -56.91 0.90
N ASN A 7 -38.08 -56.88 0.95
CA ASN A 7 -37.33 -55.63 1.17
C ASN A 7 -36.87 -54.91 -0.11
N THR A 8 -37.16 -55.42 -1.30
CA THR A 8 -36.77 -54.79 -2.57
C THR A 8 -37.91 -54.00 -3.24
N ALA A 9 -39.16 -54.14 -2.79
CA ALA A 9 -40.32 -53.50 -3.43
C ALA A 9 -40.63 -52.07 -2.93
N SER A 10 -40.01 -51.58 -1.85
CA SER A 10 -40.38 -50.29 -1.22
C SER A 10 -39.48 -49.10 -1.56
N ARG A 11 -38.55 -49.23 -2.54
CA ARG A 11 -37.61 -48.15 -2.92
C ARG A 11 -37.66 -47.73 -4.40
N GLN A 12 -38.83 -47.80 -5.04
CA GLN A 12 -39.02 -47.33 -6.43
C GLN A 12 -40.07 -46.23 -6.60
N LEU A 13 -40.46 -45.53 -5.53
CA LEU A 13 -41.07 -44.22 -5.70
C LEU A 13 -39.95 -43.18 -5.60
N ASN A 14 -39.44 -42.76 -6.77
CA ASN A 14 -38.75 -41.48 -6.86
C ASN A 14 -39.67 -40.46 -6.18
N PRO A 15 -39.26 -39.80 -5.09
CA PRO A 15 -40.09 -38.78 -4.48
C PRO A 15 -40.38 -37.78 -5.59
N MET A 16 -41.66 -37.65 -5.96
CA MET A 16 -42.07 -36.71 -6.99
C MET A 16 -41.41 -35.39 -6.65
N ALA A 17 -40.53 -34.92 -7.54
CA ALA A 17 -39.82 -33.67 -7.35
C ALA A 17 -40.89 -32.59 -7.23
N LEU A 18 -41.20 -32.18 -5.99
CA LEU A 18 -42.08 -31.05 -5.74
C LEU A 18 -41.52 -29.92 -6.60
N PRO A 19 -42.33 -29.36 -7.53
CA PRO A 19 -41.86 -28.28 -8.36
C PRO A 19 -41.30 -27.22 -7.42
N PRO A 20 -40.09 -26.68 -7.68
CA PRO A 20 -39.46 -25.72 -6.78
C PRO A 20 -40.47 -24.60 -6.55
N MET A 21 -40.99 -24.49 -5.33
CA MET A 21 -41.96 -23.44 -5.01
C MET A 21 -41.36 -22.13 -5.52
N PRO A 22 -42.10 -21.37 -6.35
CA PRO A 22 -41.60 -20.09 -6.83
C PRO A 22 -41.24 -19.29 -5.59
N ARG A 23 -39.96 -18.94 -5.44
CA ARG A 23 -39.51 -18.09 -4.33
C ARG A 23 -40.24 -16.77 -4.51
N ILE A 24 -41.38 -16.62 -3.84
CA ILE A 24 -42.14 -15.38 -3.78
C ILE A 24 -41.17 -14.38 -3.20
N ARG A 25 -40.61 -13.53 -4.06
CA ARG A 25 -39.73 -12.46 -3.61
C ARG A 25 -40.58 -11.60 -2.69
N PRO A 26 -40.09 -11.24 -1.49
CA PRO A 26 -40.83 -10.30 -0.65
C PRO A 26 -41.18 -9.06 -1.49
N PRO A 27 -42.39 -8.50 -1.31
CA PRO A 27 -42.86 -7.38 -2.12
C PRO A 27 -41.77 -6.30 -2.18
N ARG A 28 -41.38 -5.91 -3.40
CA ARG A 28 -40.41 -4.83 -3.61
C ARG A 28 -41.01 -3.57 -3.00
N LEU A 29 -40.32 -2.98 -2.03
CA LEU A 29 -40.64 -1.66 -1.51
C LEU A 29 -40.76 -0.68 -2.70
N LEU A 30 -41.80 0.16 -2.70
CA LEU A 30 -41.95 1.18 -3.74
C LEU A 30 -40.81 2.19 -3.61
N LYS A 31 -40.39 2.78 -4.74
CA LYS A 31 -39.28 3.74 -4.79
C LYS A 31 -39.68 5.01 -4.04
N GLY A 32 -39.25 5.12 -2.78
CA GLY A 32 -39.57 6.26 -1.90
C GLY A 32 -39.98 5.83 -0.49
N ASP A 33 -40.47 4.60 -0.33
CA ASP A 33 -40.86 4.11 0.99
C ASP A 33 -39.63 3.84 1.86
N PRO A 34 -39.59 4.34 3.11
CA PRO A 34 -38.51 4.05 4.03
C PRO A 34 -38.50 2.54 4.32
N HIS A 35 -37.32 1.92 4.21
CA HIS A 35 -37.18 0.52 4.59
C HIS A 35 -37.59 0.38 6.07
N PRO A 36 -38.39 -0.63 6.47
CA PRO A 36 -38.85 -0.80 7.86
C PRO A 36 -37.71 -0.92 8.89
N ASN A 37 -36.48 -1.18 8.44
CA ASN A 37 -35.29 -1.27 9.29
C ASN A 37 -34.65 0.10 9.54
N ASN A 38 -35.06 1.13 8.79
CA ASN A 38 -34.56 2.50 8.87
C ASN A 38 -35.52 3.42 9.62
N ASN A 39 -36.52 2.87 10.31
CA ASN A 39 -37.41 3.67 11.14
C ASN A 39 -36.57 4.35 12.24
N PRO A 40 -36.65 5.69 12.39
CA PRO A 40 -35.92 6.40 13.43
C PRO A 40 -36.38 5.90 14.80
N GLN A 41 -35.50 6.02 15.79
CA GLN A 41 -35.86 5.72 17.18
C GLN A 41 -37.05 6.61 17.59
N PRO A 42 -38.13 6.03 18.15
CA PRO A 42 -39.26 6.82 18.63
C PRO A 42 -38.81 7.78 19.73
N ALA A 43 -39.42 8.95 19.79
CA ALA A 43 -39.15 9.91 20.86
C ALA A 43 -39.62 9.34 22.20
N GLY A 44 -38.79 9.44 23.24
CA GLY A 44 -39.08 8.96 24.59
C GLY A 44 -37.88 8.27 25.24
N ASP A 45 -38.00 7.98 26.52
CA ASP A 45 -36.99 7.25 27.26
C ASP A 45 -36.89 5.80 26.77
N PRO A 46 -35.69 5.22 26.72
CA PRO A 46 -35.54 3.80 26.44
C PRO A 46 -36.34 2.98 27.46
N PRO A 47 -36.94 1.85 27.06
CA PRO A 47 -37.61 0.96 27.99
C PRO A 47 -36.67 0.55 29.14
N LYS A 48 -37.21 0.27 30.34
CA LYS A 48 -36.42 -0.04 31.55
C LYS A 48 -35.45 -1.22 31.43
N LYS A 49 -35.63 -2.09 30.43
CA LYS A 49 -34.72 -3.21 30.13
C LYS A 49 -33.56 -2.71 29.25
N PRO A 50 -32.35 -3.31 29.30
CA PRO A 50 -31.22 -2.95 28.45
C PRO A 50 -31.46 -3.37 26.98
N LEU A 51 -32.41 -2.72 26.34
CA LEU A 51 -32.81 -2.91 24.96
C LEU A 51 -32.08 -1.88 24.10
N VAL A 52 -31.58 -2.31 22.95
CA VAL A 52 -30.91 -1.45 21.98
C VAL A 52 -31.82 -1.30 20.78
N TRP A 53 -32.00 -0.07 20.30
CA TRP A 53 -32.76 0.20 19.09
C TRP A 53 -31.99 -0.30 17.87
N LEU A 54 -32.48 -1.36 17.22
CA LEU A 54 -31.83 -1.98 16.06
C LEU A 54 -32.88 -2.42 15.04
N GLN A 55 -32.71 -1.97 13.79
CA GLN A 55 -33.59 -2.29 12.67
C GLN A 55 -35.04 -1.85 12.93
N GLY A 56 -35.23 -0.63 13.43
CA GLY A 56 -36.56 -0.05 13.68
C GLY A 56 -37.34 -0.69 14.83
N ARG A 57 -36.69 -1.46 15.71
CA ARG A 57 -37.31 -2.09 16.89
C ARG A 57 -36.35 -2.11 18.08
N TRP A 58 -36.91 -2.07 19.30
CA TRP A 58 -36.18 -2.38 20.53
C TRP A 58 -35.82 -3.87 20.57
N ARG A 59 -34.54 -4.20 20.75
CA ARG A 59 -34.06 -5.59 20.79
C ARG A 59 -33.17 -5.84 22.00
N GLU A 60 -33.27 -7.04 22.56
CA GLU A 60 -32.37 -7.47 23.63
C GLU A 60 -30.95 -7.64 23.13
N GLN A 61 -29.96 -7.34 23.98
CA GLN A 61 -28.54 -7.53 23.68
C GLN A 61 -28.19 -9.02 23.43
N SER A 62 -28.97 -9.96 23.96
CA SER A 62 -28.83 -11.39 23.72
C SER A 62 -29.28 -11.83 22.31
N SER A 63 -30.07 -11.01 21.63
CA SER A 63 -30.73 -11.36 20.36
C SER A 63 -29.76 -11.59 19.20
N ASN A 64 -30.13 -12.45 18.25
CA ASN A 64 -29.31 -12.72 17.06
C ASN A 64 -29.06 -11.47 16.20
N ALA A 65 -30.04 -10.56 16.12
CA ALA A 65 -29.90 -9.31 15.40
C ALA A 65 -28.86 -8.39 16.05
N PHE A 66 -28.87 -8.27 17.39
CA PHE A 66 -27.83 -7.54 18.12
C PHE A 66 -26.46 -8.19 17.92
N LYS A 67 -26.35 -9.52 18.07
CA LYS A 67 -25.10 -10.26 17.82
C LYS A 67 -24.56 -10.03 16.40
N GLN A 68 -25.43 -10.00 15.39
CA GLN A 68 -25.05 -9.74 14.00
C GLN A 68 -24.59 -8.29 13.81
N GLN A 69 -25.33 -7.31 14.35
CA GLN A 69 -24.93 -5.90 14.29
C GLN A 69 -23.59 -5.68 14.99
N LYS A 70 -23.42 -6.25 16.19
CA LYS A 70 -22.15 -6.24 16.92
C LYS A 70 -21.02 -6.80 16.07
N LYS A 71 -21.19 -7.99 15.47
CA LYS A 71 -20.20 -8.56 14.53
C LYS A 71 -19.88 -7.62 13.36
N ILE A 72 -20.87 -6.93 12.79
CA ILE A 72 -20.67 -5.95 11.71
C ILE A 72 -19.87 -4.75 12.22
N LEU A 73 -20.23 -4.19 13.37
CA LEU A 73 -19.53 -3.06 13.99
C LEU A 73 -18.09 -3.43 14.34
N THR A 74 -17.86 -4.58 14.99
CA THR A 74 -16.51 -5.08 15.28
C THR A 74 -15.69 -5.26 14.00
N ARG A 75 -16.28 -5.83 12.93
CA ARG A 75 -15.60 -5.91 11.61
C ARG A 75 -15.27 -4.55 11.03
N ARG A 76 -16.17 -3.55 11.16
CA ARG A 76 -15.94 -2.17 10.70
C ARG A 76 -14.85 -1.49 11.52
N ALA A 77 -14.87 -1.64 12.84
CA ALA A 77 -13.84 -1.13 13.75
C ALA A 77 -12.48 -1.75 13.45
N LEU A 78 -12.39 -3.08 13.35
CA LEU A 78 -11.16 -3.77 12.95
C LEU A 78 -10.67 -3.34 11.57
N ARG A 79 -11.57 -3.10 10.61
CA ARG A 79 -11.21 -2.58 9.30
C ARG A 79 -10.66 -1.15 9.39
N ALA A 80 -11.27 -0.28 10.19
CA ALA A 80 -10.81 1.09 10.40
C ALA A 80 -9.44 1.13 11.11
N LEU A 81 -9.24 0.29 12.12
CA LEU A 81 -7.96 0.13 12.81
C LEU A 81 -6.88 -0.40 11.85
N ARG A 82 -7.20 -1.48 11.12
CA ARG A 82 -6.30 -1.99 10.07
C ARG A 82 -5.98 -0.95 9.02
N GLN A 83 -6.91 -0.04 8.69
CA GLN A 83 -6.66 1.05 7.75
C GLN A 83 -5.69 2.11 8.31
N ARG A 84 -5.66 2.32 9.62
CA ARG A 84 -4.72 3.24 10.29
C ARG A 84 -3.31 2.67 10.33
N THR A 85 -3.17 1.37 10.63
CA THR A 85 -1.88 0.68 10.68
C THR A 85 -1.49 0.04 9.35
N HIS A 86 -2.32 0.17 8.32
CA HIS A 86 -2.13 -0.48 7.03
C HIS A 86 -0.85 0.01 6.36
N GLY A 87 0.09 -0.88 6.06
CA GLY A 87 1.34 -0.49 5.43
C GLY A 87 2.44 -0.09 6.41
N LEU A 88 2.23 -0.14 7.73
CA LEU A 88 3.35 -0.13 8.66
C LEU A 88 4.19 -1.40 8.52
N ASP A 89 3.53 -2.54 8.30
CA ASP A 89 4.20 -3.81 8.14
C ASP A 89 3.87 -4.43 6.78
N ILE A 90 4.89 -4.95 6.11
CA ILE A 90 4.76 -5.78 4.91
C ILE A 90 5.35 -7.14 5.23
N TYR A 91 4.59 -8.19 4.90
CA TYR A 91 4.98 -9.57 5.10
C TYR A 91 5.13 -10.25 3.73
N ALA A 92 6.29 -10.82 3.46
CA ALA A 92 6.53 -11.66 2.29
C ALA A 92 6.48 -13.15 2.71
N TYR A 93 5.84 -13.97 1.89
CA TYR A 93 5.77 -15.41 2.08
C TYR A 93 6.31 -16.11 0.84
N ARG A 94 7.11 -17.14 1.06
CA ARG A 94 7.69 -17.99 0.02
C ARG A 94 6.97 -19.32 0.01
N HIS A 95 6.61 -19.78 -1.18
CA HIS A 95 6.19 -21.15 -1.39
C HIS A 95 7.40 -22.08 -1.31
N VAL A 96 7.35 -23.13 -0.48
CA VAL A 96 8.50 -24.00 -0.17
C VAL A 96 9.07 -24.66 -1.43
N GLN A 97 8.20 -25.17 -2.31
CA GLN A 97 8.62 -25.95 -3.48
C GLN A 97 8.92 -25.11 -4.73
N THR A 98 8.08 -24.12 -5.05
CA THR A 98 8.17 -23.36 -6.31
C THR A 98 8.93 -22.04 -6.16
N ASN A 99 9.33 -21.66 -4.94
CA ASN A 99 9.97 -20.38 -4.64
C ASN A 99 9.16 -19.14 -5.06
N GLN A 100 7.86 -19.29 -5.32
CA GLN A 100 6.96 -18.16 -5.55
C GLN A 100 6.88 -17.31 -4.29
N VAL A 101 7.04 -16.00 -4.44
CA VAL A 101 6.92 -15.04 -3.35
C VAL A 101 5.64 -14.23 -3.48
N VAL A 102 4.91 -14.08 -2.38
CA VAL A 102 3.66 -13.34 -2.28
C VAL A 102 3.75 -12.33 -1.14
N TYR A 103 3.23 -11.13 -1.37
CA TYR A 103 3.23 -10.05 -0.39
C TYR A 103 1.88 -9.92 0.31
N SER A 104 1.89 -9.51 1.57
CA SER A 104 0.69 -9.25 2.36
C SER A 104 0.93 -8.10 3.33
N LEU A 105 -0.09 -7.28 3.55
CA LEU A 105 -0.09 -6.23 4.59
C LEU A 105 -0.55 -6.74 5.95
N SER A 106 -0.88 -8.04 6.04
CA SER A 106 -1.26 -8.70 7.28
C SER A 106 -0.46 -9.96 7.50
N ARG A 107 -0.12 -10.24 8.76
CA ARG A 107 0.56 -11.46 9.19
C ARG A 107 -0.26 -12.73 8.92
N ALA A 108 -1.57 -12.63 8.76
CA ALA A 108 -2.40 -13.76 8.36
C ALA A 108 -2.44 -13.87 6.83
N LEU A 109 -2.12 -15.06 6.30
CA LEU A 109 -2.27 -15.39 4.89
C LEU A 109 -3.76 -15.43 4.49
N GLN A 110 -4.20 -14.45 3.71
CA GLN A 110 -5.59 -14.37 3.21
C GLN A 110 -5.67 -14.93 1.78
N GLN A 111 -6.38 -16.05 1.61
CA GLN A 111 -6.50 -16.77 0.33
C GLN A 111 -6.89 -15.85 -0.85
N ASN A 112 -7.88 -14.98 -0.66
CA ASN A 112 -8.37 -14.06 -1.69
C ASN A 112 -7.33 -13.05 -2.18
N HIS A 113 -6.32 -12.74 -1.37
CA HIS A 113 -5.26 -11.79 -1.72
C HIS A 113 -4.04 -12.49 -2.33
N ILE A 114 -3.75 -13.71 -1.88
CA ILE A 114 -2.61 -14.51 -2.33
C ILE A 114 -2.85 -15.04 -3.73
N LEU A 115 -4.00 -15.68 -3.98
CA LEU A 115 -4.29 -16.29 -5.28
C LEU A 115 -4.32 -15.26 -6.43
N LYS A 116 -4.63 -13.99 -6.13
CA LYS A 116 -4.60 -12.88 -7.11
C LYS A 116 -3.20 -12.44 -7.50
N GLN A 117 -2.18 -12.80 -6.73
CA GLN A 117 -0.78 -12.47 -7.02
C GLN A 117 -0.10 -13.55 -7.86
N LEU A 118 -0.68 -14.74 -7.92
CA LEU A 118 -0.15 -15.87 -8.68
C LEU A 118 -0.64 -15.81 -10.12
N ILE A 119 0.27 -15.52 -11.05
CA ILE A 119 -0.04 -15.52 -12.48
C ILE A 119 0.00 -16.95 -13.02
N PHE A 120 -0.88 -17.25 -13.96
CA PHE A 120 -0.95 -18.55 -14.59
C PHE A 120 0.20 -18.75 -15.59
N HIS A 121 1.08 -19.72 -15.32
CA HIS A 121 2.20 -20.08 -16.19
C HIS A 121 1.99 -21.45 -16.87
N GLY A 122 0.85 -22.10 -16.65
CA GLY A 122 0.52 -23.43 -17.16
C GLY A 122 -0.22 -24.32 -16.16
N LYS A 123 -0.50 -25.57 -16.56
CA LYS A 123 -1.17 -26.55 -15.70
C LYS A 123 -0.37 -26.77 -14.41
N LYS A 124 -1.06 -26.82 -13.26
CA LYS A 124 -0.48 -27.02 -11.91
C LYS A 124 0.47 -25.91 -11.42
N THR A 125 0.46 -24.73 -12.04
CA THR A 125 1.30 -23.59 -11.59
C THR A 125 0.63 -22.72 -10.54
N VAL A 126 -0.71 -22.66 -10.56
CA VAL A 126 -1.52 -21.92 -9.57
C VAL A 126 -2.33 -22.95 -8.76
N PRO A 127 -2.18 -22.99 -7.41
CA PRO A 127 -2.97 -23.88 -6.58
C PRO A 127 -4.43 -23.41 -6.49
N ALA A 128 -5.36 -24.36 -6.32
CA ALA A 128 -6.79 -24.06 -6.14
C ALA A 128 -7.07 -23.37 -4.80
N GLU A 129 -6.32 -23.73 -3.76
CA GLU A 129 -6.44 -23.20 -2.40
C GLU A 129 -5.05 -22.97 -1.79
N VAL A 130 -4.96 -21.98 -0.88
CA VAL A 130 -3.74 -21.69 -0.14
C VAL A 130 -3.57 -22.69 0.99
N ARG A 131 -2.62 -23.60 0.80
CA ARG A 131 -2.19 -24.60 1.77
C ARG A 131 -1.15 -24.04 2.75
N ARG A 132 -1.52 -23.85 4.02
CA ARG A 132 -0.66 -23.16 5.02
C ARG A 132 0.71 -23.82 5.24
N ASP A 133 0.80 -25.13 5.06
CA ASP A 133 2.03 -25.93 5.15
C ASP A 133 3.02 -25.64 4.02
N MET A 134 2.55 -25.20 2.85
CA MET A 134 3.38 -24.94 1.68
C MET A 134 3.93 -23.51 1.63
N TRP A 135 3.50 -22.64 2.56
CA TRP A 135 3.90 -21.24 2.61
C TRP A 135 4.65 -20.95 3.91
N MET A 136 5.89 -20.48 3.78
CA MET A 136 6.72 -20.06 4.90
C MET A 136 6.87 -18.54 4.88
N PRO A 137 6.99 -17.88 6.04
CA PRO A 137 7.42 -16.49 6.07
C PRO A 137 8.80 -16.37 5.44
N TYR A 138 9.01 -15.35 4.63
CA TYR A 138 10.27 -15.13 3.92
C TYR A 138 11.03 -13.96 4.52
N PHE A 139 10.42 -12.78 4.50
CA PHE A 139 10.90 -11.61 5.22
C PHE A 139 9.73 -10.72 5.63
N SER A 140 9.94 -9.84 6.61
CA SER A 140 9.01 -8.76 6.94
C SER A 140 9.72 -7.42 6.96
N MET A 141 9.04 -6.38 6.46
CA MET A 141 9.49 -5.00 6.49
C MET A 141 8.61 -4.23 7.45
N HIS A 142 9.24 -3.49 8.35
CA HIS A 142 8.57 -2.63 9.33
C HIS A 142 9.00 -1.20 9.11
N PHE A 143 8.01 -0.38 8.77
CA PHE A 143 8.14 1.05 8.59
C PHE A 143 7.94 1.76 9.93
N PRO A 144 8.54 2.94 10.10
CA PRO A 144 8.38 3.73 11.32
C PRO A 144 6.91 4.12 11.55
N ARG A 145 6.49 4.14 12.83
CA ARG A 145 5.09 4.21 13.27
C ARG A 145 4.50 5.62 13.25
N HIS A 146 4.58 6.30 12.11
CA HIS A 146 4.04 7.64 11.90
C HIS A 146 3.36 7.70 10.51
N PRO A 147 2.54 8.73 10.20
CA PRO A 147 1.76 8.76 8.95
C PRO A 147 2.61 8.63 7.68
N ALA A 148 3.83 9.18 7.68
CA ALA A 148 4.70 9.05 6.51
C ALA A 148 5.19 7.61 6.27
N GLY A 149 5.41 6.84 7.33
CA GLY A 149 5.83 5.44 7.28
C GLY A 149 4.70 4.56 6.77
N VAL A 150 3.47 4.78 7.26
CA VAL A 150 2.24 4.16 6.75
C VAL A 150 2.15 4.36 5.23
N TYR A 151 2.31 5.61 4.77
CA TYR A 151 2.24 5.90 3.33
C TYR A 151 3.36 5.23 2.54
N ALA A 152 4.61 5.32 3.01
CA ALA A 152 5.75 4.72 2.34
C ALA A 152 5.62 3.21 2.21
N GLY A 153 5.15 2.51 3.25
CA GLY A 153 4.95 1.07 3.18
C GLY A 153 3.76 0.66 2.31
N LEU A 154 2.69 1.45 2.23
CA LEU A 154 1.63 1.21 1.23
C LEU A 154 2.14 1.34 -0.20
N LEU A 155 2.96 2.36 -0.45
CA LEU A 155 3.58 2.61 -1.74
C LEU A 155 4.62 1.54 -2.06
N ALA A 156 5.41 1.10 -1.08
CA ALA A 156 6.34 -0.01 -1.22
C ALA A 156 5.60 -1.30 -1.59
N TYR A 157 4.54 -1.65 -0.85
CA TYR A 157 3.71 -2.81 -1.13
C TYR A 157 3.10 -2.78 -2.54
N GLN A 158 2.61 -1.62 -2.97
CA GLN A 158 2.11 -1.45 -4.33
C GLN A 158 3.23 -1.74 -5.36
N LYS A 159 4.41 -1.13 -5.20
CA LYS A 159 5.52 -1.33 -6.14
C LYS A 159 6.08 -2.73 -6.16
N LEU A 160 6.23 -3.38 -5.00
CA LEU A 160 6.67 -4.78 -4.92
C LEU A 160 5.74 -5.70 -5.71
N ARG A 161 4.42 -5.44 -5.64
CA ARG A 161 3.45 -6.20 -6.41
C ARG A 161 3.51 -5.88 -7.90
N ASP A 162 3.62 -4.59 -8.26
CA ASP A 162 3.74 -4.16 -9.65
C ASP A 162 4.99 -4.78 -10.31
N LEU A 163 6.15 -4.74 -9.64
CA LEU A 163 7.40 -5.33 -10.12
C LEU A 163 7.33 -6.86 -10.22
N SER A 164 6.76 -7.52 -9.21
CA SER A 164 6.52 -8.95 -9.24
C SER A 164 5.63 -9.36 -10.42
N THR A 165 4.58 -8.60 -10.70
CA THR A 165 3.70 -8.83 -11.86
C THR A 165 4.42 -8.54 -13.17
N GLN A 166 5.17 -7.43 -13.26
CA GLN A 166 5.90 -7.04 -14.46
C GLN A 166 6.92 -8.09 -14.87
N ARG A 167 7.67 -8.68 -13.94
CA ARG A 167 8.65 -9.72 -14.27
C ARG A 167 8.02 -11.00 -14.81
N GLN A 168 6.86 -11.38 -14.27
CA GLN A 168 6.13 -12.56 -14.74
C GLN A 168 5.52 -12.33 -16.14
N LEU A 169 5.04 -11.12 -16.43
CA LEU A 169 4.40 -10.79 -17.72
C LEU A 169 5.39 -10.36 -18.80
N THR A 170 6.46 -9.68 -18.42
CA THR A 170 7.47 -9.09 -19.30
C THR A 170 8.86 -9.51 -18.82
N ALA A 171 9.06 -10.83 -18.81
CA ALA A 171 10.33 -11.41 -18.41
C ALA A 171 11.45 -11.01 -19.40
N PRO A 172 12.66 -10.68 -18.92
CA PRO A 172 13.81 -10.45 -19.78
C PRO A 172 14.11 -11.71 -20.60
N THR A 173 14.56 -11.50 -21.84
CA THR A 173 14.86 -12.58 -22.78
C THR A 173 15.82 -13.60 -22.17
N SER A 174 16.80 -13.16 -21.37
CA SER A 174 17.75 -14.02 -20.67
C SER A 174 17.13 -15.04 -19.70
N LEU A 175 15.96 -14.75 -19.11
CA LEU A 175 15.25 -15.71 -18.24
C LEU A 175 14.40 -16.71 -19.03
N VAL A 176 14.06 -16.39 -20.28
CA VAL A 176 13.17 -17.18 -21.13
C VAL A 176 13.96 -18.03 -22.13
N THR A 177 15.17 -17.60 -22.48
CA THR A 177 16.08 -18.33 -23.37
C THR A 177 16.98 -19.28 -22.61
N THR A 178 17.37 -20.36 -23.27
CA THR A 178 18.35 -21.33 -22.80
C THR A 178 19.71 -20.64 -22.63
N THR A 179 20.23 -20.67 -21.41
CA THR A 179 21.58 -20.19 -21.08
C THR A 179 22.62 -21.30 -21.25
N ALA A 180 23.91 -20.96 -21.30
CA ALA A 180 24.97 -21.98 -21.38
C ALA A 180 24.92 -22.96 -20.19
N GLU A 181 24.62 -22.46 -18.99
CA GLU A 181 24.44 -23.26 -17.77
C GLU A 181 23.29 -24.27 -17.90
N ASP A 182 22.19 -23.89 -18.55
CA ASP A 182 21.06 -24.80 -18.79
C ASP A 182 21.46 -25.95 -19.72
N VAL A 183 22.31 -25.67 -20.72
CA VAL A 183 22.84 -26.67 -21.66
C VAL A 183 23.78 -27.63 -20.95
N GLU A 184 24.65 -27.12 -20.08
CA GLU A 184 25.56 -27.95 -19.26
C GLU A 184 24.77 -28.83 -18.30
N THR A 185 23.80 -28.27 -17.58
CA THR A 185 22.90 -29.04 -16.69
C THR A 185 22.12 -30.11 -17.48
N ALA A 186 21.71 -29.81 -18.71
CA ALA A 186 21.03 -30.78 -19.57
C ALA A 186 21.97 -31.90 -20.03
N LYS A 187 23.24 -31.59 -20.34
CA LYS A 187 24.28 -32.56 -20.68
C LYS A 187 24.58 -33.47 -19.48
N GLU A 188 24.78 -32.91 -18.29
CA GLU A 188 25.01 -33.67 -17.06
C GLU A 188 23.88 -34.66 -16.75
N ARG A 189 22.63 -34.26 -16.99
CA ARG A 189 21.47 -35.15 -16.82
C ARG A 189 21.36 -36.25 -17.86
N LEU A 190 21.95 -36.06 -19.05
CA LEU A 190 21.88 -37.05 -20.13
C LEU A 190 22.80 -38.24 -19.90
N GLY A 191 23.83 -38.11 -19.04
CA GLY A 191 24.74 -39.19 -18.68
C GLY A 191 26.18 -38.95 -19.10
N ASP A 192 26.92 -40.04 -19.28
CA ASP A 192 28.36 -40.04 -19.53
C ASP A 192 28.70 -39.24 -20.81
N PRO A 193 29.72 -38.36 -20.80
CA PRO A 193 30.05 -37.49 -21.95
C PRO A 193 30.20 -38.27 -23.26
N LEU A 194 30.72 -39.50 -23.19
CA LEU A 194 30.90 -40.40 -24.34
C LEU A 194 29.58 -40.72 -25.05
N GLN A 195 28.50 -40.96 -24.32
CA GLN A 195 27.18 -41.26 -24.92
C GLN A 195 26.64 -40.06 -25.70
N ILE A 196 26.96 -38.83 -25.27
CA ILE A 196 26.58 -37.61 -25.97
C ILE A 196 27.36 -37.49 -27.29
N TYR A 197 28.64 -37.88 -27.31
CA TYR A 197 29.43 -37.96 -28.54
C TYR A 197 28.90 -39.04 -29.48
N ASP A 198 28.64 -40.26 -28.98
CA ASP A 198 28.10 -41.36 -29.78
C ASP A 198 26.76 -40.99 -30.45
N LEU A 199 25.85 -40.34 -29.69
CA LEU A 199 24.56 -39.86 -30.22
C LEU A 199 24.69 -38.69 -31.20
N LYS A 200 25.76 -37.90 -31.10
CA LYS A 200 26.04 -36.81 -32.02
C LYS A 200 26.61 -37.34 -33.34
N ASP A 201 27.45 -38.37 -33.24
CA ASP A 201 28.17 -38.97 -34.35
C ASP A 201 27.35 -40.07 -35.05
N SER A 202 26.29 -40.60 -34.41
CA SER A 202 25.40 -41.61 -35.00
C SER A 202 24.85 -41.17 -36.36
N GLU A 203 24.91 -42.05 -37.36
CA GLU A 203 24.34 -41.80 -38.70
C GLU A 203 22.80 -41.70 -38.67
N ASP A 204 22.17 -42.34 -37.68
CA ASP A 204 20.73 -42.35 -37.51
C ASP A 204 20.16 -40.97 -37.16
N HIS A 205 19.38 -40.40 -38.09
CA HIS A 205 18.69 -39.13 -37.90
C HIS A 205 17.79 -39.10 -36.65
N ARG A 206 17.26 -40.25 -36.22
CA ARG A 206 16.41 -40.37 -35.02
C ARG A 206 17.18 -40.06 -33.74
N ASP A 207 18.44 -40.47 -33.66
CA ASP A 207 19.24 -40.30 -32.45
C ASP A 207 19.79 -38.88 -32.34
N LYS A 208 20.20 -38.29 -33.48
CA LYS A 208 20.45 -36.85 -33.59
C LYS A 208 19.23 -36.01 -33.18
N GLN A 209 18.02 -36.39 -33.61
CA GLN A 209 16.80 -35.69 -33.25
C GLN A 209 16.46 -35.81 -31.76
N LYS A 210 16.65 -36.99 -31.15
CA LYS A 210 16.53 -37.16 -29.69
C LYS A 210 17.52 -36.27 -28.93
N LEU A 211 18.73 -36.08 -29.46
CA LEU A 211 19.73 -35.19 -28.85
C LEU A 211 19.28 -33.73 -28.90
N VAL A 212 18.77 -33.26 -30.04
CA VAL A 212 18.25 -31.89 -30.23
C VAL A 212 17.03 -31.62 -29.35
N ASP A 213 16.13 -32.59 -29.22
CA ASP A 213 14.94 -32.48 -28.35
C ASP A 213 15.31 -32.43 -26.85
N ARG A 214 16.44 -33.03 -26.48
CA ARG A 214 16.93 -33.13 -25.10
C ARG A 214 17.85 -31.98 -24.71
N ILE A 215 18.72 -31.54 -25.61
CA ILE A 215 19.70 -30.46 -25.39
C ILE A 215 19.28 -29.24 -26.22
N PRO A 216 18.60 -28.26 -25.61
CA PRO A 216 18.21 -27.04 -26.31
C PRO A 216 19.45 -26.23 -26.74
N SER A 217 19.36 -25.57 -27.90
CA SER A 217 20.43 -24.68 -28.36
C SER A 217 20.48 -23.39 -27.52
N VAL A 218 21.68 -22.83 -27.33
CA VAL A 218 21.86 -21.55 -26.62
C VAL A 218 21.07 -20.46 -27.35
N GLY A 219 20.30 -19.67 -26.60
CA GLY A 219 19.45 -18.61 -27.15
C GLY A 219 18.08 -19.07 -27.67
N SER A 220 17.82 -20.37 -27.78
CA SER A 220 16.47 -20.88 -28.06
C SER A 220 15.52 -20.68 -26.88
N LEU A 221 14.21 -20.65 -27.13
CA LEU A 221 13.20 -20.55 -26.07
C LEU A 221 13.19 -21.82 -25.20
N LEU A 222 13.22 -21.65 -23.88
CA LEU A 222 13.14 -22.77 -22.94
C LEU A 222 11.82 -23.57 -23.11
N PRO A 223 11.86 -24.90 -22.89
CA PRO A 223 10.66 -25.72 -22.85
C PRO A 223 9.63 -25.16 -21.85
N LYS A 224 8.34 -25.20 -22.21
CA LYS A 224 7.25 -24.55 -21.45
C LYS A 224 7.28 -24.85 -19.95
N GLN A 225 7.60 -26.09 -19.55
CA GLN A 225 7.65 -26.49 -18.15
C GLN A 225 8.86 -25.92 -17.40
N VAL A 226 10.05 -25.95 -18.01
CA VAL A 226 11.28 -25.40 -17.42
C VAL A 226 11.17 -23.89 -17.31
N ARG A 227 10.69 -23.25 -18.39
CA ARG A 227 10.37 -21.82 -18.42
C ARG A 227 9.40 -21.43 -17.31
N ALA A 228 8.30 -22.18 -17.14
CA ALA A 228 7.35 -21.91 -16.07
C ALA A 228 7.99 -22.03 -14.68
N LYS A 229 8.83 -23.04 -14.43
CA LYS A 229 9.57 -23.18 -13.16
C LYS A 229 10.50 -22.00 -12.89
N ARG A 230 11.27 -21.58 -13.90
CA ARG A 230 12.19 -20.43 -13.79
C ARG A 230 11.44 -19.12 -13.57
N LEU A 231 10.31 -18.93 -14.26
CA LEU A 231 9.44 -17.76 -14.06
C LEU A 231 8.76 -17.76 -12.69
N MET A 232 8.51 -18.92 -12.08
CA MET A 232 7.91 -19.03 -10.75
C MET A 232 8.90 -18.79 -9.61
N ASP A 233 10.21 -18.94 -9.85
CA ASP A 233 11.23 -18.70 -8.83
C ASP A 233 11.42 -17.20 -8.62
N HIS A 234 10.80 -16.69 -7.56
CA HIS A 234 10.87 -15.28 -7.20
C HIS A 234 11.78 -15.03 -5.99
N LYS A 235 12.53 -16.03 -5.50
CA LYS A 235 13.22 -15.93 -4.22
C LYS A 235 14.25 -14.79 -4.23
N ALA A 236 15.21 -14.85 -5.13
CA ALA A 236 16.26 -13.83 -5.25
C ALA A 236 15.70 -12.50 -5.78
N THR A 237 14.81 -12.58 -6.77
CA THR A 237 14.27 -11.39 -7.45
C THR A 237 13.38 -10.54 -6.54
N SER A 238 12.62 -11.16 -5.62
CA SER A 238 11.83 -10.42 -4.62
C SER A 238 12.69 -9.65 -3.62
N VAL A 239 13.90 -10.13 -3.31
CA VAL A 239 14.87 -9.41 -2.47
C VAL A 239 15.50 -8.25 -3.22
N ALA A 240 15.88 -8.46 -4.48
CA ALA A 240 16.35 -7.37 -5.33
C ALA A 240 15.29 -6.27 -5.49
N ASP A 241 14.01 -6.64 -5.66
CA ASP A 241 12.90 -5.68 -5.67
C ASP A 241 12.76 -4.93 -4.35
N ALA A 242 12.87 -5.64 -3.23
CA ALA A 242 12.82 -5.04 -1.90
C ALA A 242 13.88 -3.94 -1.76
N ALA A 243 15.14 -4.26 -2.10
CA ALA A 243 16.22 -3.28 -2.08
C ALA A 243 15.97 -2.12 -3.03
N PHE A 244 15.54 -2.39 -4.27
CA PHE A 244 15.25 -1.36 -5.26
C PHE A 244 14.12 -0.41 -4.83
N VAL A 245 13.03 -0.95 -4.29
CA VAL A 245 11.87 -0.17 -3.82
C VAL A 245 12.23 0.65 -2.59
N LEU A 246 13.02 0.10 -1.67
CA LEU A 246 13.45 0.85 -0.50
C LEU A 246 14.47 1.94 -0.86
N ASP A 247 15.40 1.68 -1.79
CA ASP A 247 16.30 2.69 -2.35
C ASP A 247 15.51 3.82 -3.04
N TRP A 248 14.47 3.47 -3.80
CA TRP A 248 13.57 4.46 -4.39
C TRP A 248 12.87 5.35 -3.35
N ILE A 249 12.50 4.77 -2.22
CA ILE A 249 11.84 5.50 -1.14
C ILE A 249 12.85 6.39 -0.41
N SER A 250 14.08 5.94 -0.19
CA SER A 250 15.13 6.70 0.51
C SER A 250 15.75 7.81 -0.35
N ALA A 251 15.94 7.56 -1.64
CA ALA A 251 16.59 8.51 -2.56
C ALA A 251 15.59 9.48 -3.23
N GLY A 252 14.30 9.13 -3.29
CA GLY A 252 13.26 10.02 -3.80
C GLY A 252 12.88 11.13 -2.83
N PRO A 253 11.82 11.93 -3.14
CA PRO A 253 11.34 12.96 -2.23
C PRO A 253 11.02 12.35 -0.88
N LYS A 254 11.37 13.09 0.18
CA LYS A 254 11.18 12.60 1.54
C LYS A 254 9.72 12.19 1.74
N PRO A 255 9.45 11.12 2.49
CA PRO A 255 8.08 10.65 2.74
C PRO A 255 7.13 11.73 3.28
N LEU A 256 7.65 12.67 4.09
CA LEU A 256 6.93 13.86 4.54
C LEU A 256 6.51 14.75 3.36
N GLU A 257 7.43 15.06 2.44
CA GLU A 257 7.15 15.86 1.25
C GLU A 257 6.11 15.18 0.35
N LYS A 258 6.18 13.85 0.21
CA LYS A 258 5.16 13.08 -0.52
C LYS A 258 3.79 13.20 0.14
N LEU A 259 3.70 13.14 1.47
CA LEU A 259 2.44 13.36 2.18
C LEU A 259 1.88 14.77 1.93
N ILE A 260 2.74 15.78 2.01
CA ILE A 260 2.36 17.17 1.71
C ILE A 260 1.83 17.27 0.28
N ALA A 261 2.53 16.69 -0.69
CA ALA A 261 2.12 16.66 -2.10
C ALA A 261 0.78 15.96 -2.32
N ILE A 262 0.49 14.88 -1.59
CA ILE A 262 -0.81 14.19 -1.64
C ILE A 262 -1.93 15.09 -1.15
N GLU A 263 -1.72 15.80 -0.05
CA GLU A 263 -2.72 16.70 0.51
C GLU A 263 -2.93 17.94 -0.36
N GLN A 264 -1.85 18.50 -0.91
CA GLN A 264 -1.93 19.51 -1.95
C GLN A 264 -2.71 18.99 -3.18
N GLN A 265 -2.48 17.75 -3.61
CA GLN A 265 -3.23 17.13 -4.70
C GLN A 265 -4.72 16.93 -4.32
N ARG A 266 -5.04 16.55 -3.08
CA ARG A 266 -6.42 16.45 -2.59
C ARG A 266 -7.11 17.81 -2.64
N LEU A 267 -6.44 18.87 -2.22
CA LEU A 267 -6.94 20.25 -2.31
C LEU A 267 -7.15 20.69 -3.76
N ALA A 268 -6.20 20.39 -4.66
CA ALA A 268 -6.32 20.67 -6.09
C ALA A 268 -7.57 19.99 -6.67
N ARG A 269 -7.73 18.68 -6.44
CA ARG A 269 -8.90 17.91 -6.89
C ARG A 269 -10.21 18.44 -6.30
N TYR A 270 -10.20 18.85 -5.04
CA TYR A 270 -11.36 19.45 -4.40
C TYR A 270 -11.75 20.77 -5.08
N LYS A 271 -10.78 21.66 -5.34
CA LYS A 271 -11.03 22.92 -6.07
C LYS A 271 -11.59 22.66 -7.46
N GLU A 272 -11.01 21.73 -8.22
CA GLU A 272 -11.54 21.33 -9.53
C GLU A 272 -12.95 20.74 -9.46
N SER A 273 -13.21 19.88 -8.50
CA SER A 273 -14.54 19.30 -8.31
C SER A 273 -15.57 20.38 -7.97
N SER A 274 -15.18 21.34 -7.12
CA SER A 274 -16.01 22.48 -6.73
C SER A 274 -16.33 23.38 -7.93
N THR A 275 -15.33 23.72 -8.76
CA THR A 275 -15.54 24.52 -9.96
C THR A 275 -16.42 23.79 -10.98
N LYS A 276 -16.20 22.49 -11.20
CA LYS A 276 -17.05 21.64 -12.05
C LYS A 276 -18.50 21.61 -11.56
N LYS A 277 -18.72 21.43 -10.26
CA LYS A 277 -20.06 21.46 -9.64
C LYS A 277 -20.72 22.82 -9.79
N ARG A 278 -20.00 23.93 -9.54
CA ARG A 278 -20.52 25.29 -9.74
C ARG A 278 -20.89 25.56 -11.20
N ARG A 279 -20.05 25.14 -12.16
CA ARG A 279 -20.37 25.22 -13.59
C ARG A 279 -21.64 24.44 -13.93
N LYS A 280 -21.81 23.24 -13.38
CA LYS A 280 -23.01 22.42 -13.56
C LYS A 280 -24.26 23.10 -12.96
N ILE A 281 -24.16 23.63 -11.74
CA ILE A 281 -25.26 24.36 -11.08
C ILE A 281 -25.62 25.61 -11.90
N ASN A 282 -24.64 26.38 -12.37
CA ASN A 282 -24.87 27.56 -13.19
C ASN A 282 -25.51 27.19 -14.55
N ALA A 283 -25.11 26.07 -15.15
CA ALA A 283 -25.73 25.56 -16.37
C ALA A 283 -27.19 25.14 -16.13
N LEU A 284 -27.47 24.41 -15.05
CA LEU A 284 -28.84 24.05 -14.63
C LEU A 284 -29.68 25.30 -14.33
N ALA A 285 -29.13 26.30 -13.64
CA ALA A 285 -29.81 27.57 -13.37
C ALA A 285 -30.14 28.33 -14.66
N ARG A 286 -29.25 28.30 -15.67
CA ARG A 286 -29.53 28.86 -17.00
C ARG A 286 -30.63 28.08 -17.72
N GLN A 287 -30.64 26.76 -17.64
CA GLN A 287 -31.71 25.92 -18.21
C GLN A 287 -33.05 26.16 -17.51
N ALA A 288 -33.07 26.21 -16.18
CA ALA A 288 -34.27 26.53 -15.39
C ALA A 288 -34.79 27.94 -15.71
N LYS A 289 -33.91 28.94 -15.86
CA LYS A 289 -34.31 30.29 -16.32
C LYS A 289 -34.93 30.26 -17.72
N LYS A 290 -34.43 29.42 -18.63
CA LYS A 290 -35.05 29.22 -19.96
C LYS A 290 -36.43 28.56 -19.82
N GLN A 291 -36.57 27.52 -18.99
CA GLN A 291 -37.85 26.86 -18.74
C GLN A 291 -38.88 27.78 -18.06
N VAL A 292 -38.46 28.60 -17.09
CA VAL A 292 -39.36 29.59 -16.47
C VAL A 292 -39.79 30.65 -17.47
N LYS A 293 -38.92 31.07 -18.39
CA LYS A 293 -39.32 31.97 -19.48
C LYS A 293 -40.35 31.32 -20.40
N THR A 294 -40.21 30.03 -20.71
CA THR A 294 -41.20 29.29 -21.53
C THR A 294 -42.49 28.96 -20.77
N ILE A 295 -42.45 28.84 -19.43
CA ILE A 295 -43.63 28.60 -18.59
C ILE A 295 -44.37 29.91 -18.28
N LYS A 296 -43.66 31.04 -18.13
CA LYS A 296 -44.31 32.35 -17.94
C LYS A 296 -45.14 32.80 -19.14
N THR A 297 -44.92 32.22 -20.32
CA THR A 297 -45.77 32.40 -21.51
C THR A 297 -46.99 31.47 -21.53
N THR A 298 -47.08 30.51 -20.61
CA THR A 298 -48.15 29.50 -20.55
C THR A 298 -48.58 29.29 -19.08
N THR A 299 -49.53 30.14 -18.67
CA THR A 299 -50.61 29.85 -17.69
C THR A 299 -50.32 29.73 -16.18
N THR A 300 -51.18 30.45 -15.44
CA THR A 300 -51.80 30.31 -14.09
C THR A 300 -51.03 29.83 -12.84
N PRO A 301 -51.41 30.36 -11.64
CA PRO A 301 -50.65 30.21 -10.42
C PRO A 301 -51.10 28.97 -9.61
N TYR A 302 -50.21 28.01 -9.42
CA TYR A 302 -50.32 27.10 -8.28
C TYR A 302 -48.94 26.81 -7.67
N ASN A 303 -48.76 27.33 -6.47
CA ASN A 303 -47.57 27.19 -5.63
C ASN A 303 -47.55 25.82 -4.96
N ARG A 304 -46.48 25.03 -5.18
CA ARG A 304 -46.03 24.01 -4.24
C ARG A 304 -44.52 24.07 -4.09
N THR A 305 -44.08 24.61 -2.96
CA THR A 305 -42.70 24.58 -2.49
C THR A 305 -42.38 23.20 -1.91
N PRO A 306 -41.24 22.58 -2.28
CA PRO A 306 -40.73 21.41 -1.58
C PRO A 306 -39.95 21.82 -0.32
N ASP A 307 -40.34 21.29 0.84
CA ASP A 307 -39.69 21.55 2.12
C ASP A 307 -38.26 20.96 2.19
N PRO A 308 -37.25 21.74 2.60
CA PRO A 308 -35.91 21.22 2.85
C PRO A 308 -35.85 20.50 4.20
N LEU A 309 -35.27 19.29 4.20
CA LEU A 309 -35.04 18.51 5.43
C LEU A 309 -34.18 19.29 6.43
N LEU A 310 -34.69 19.41 7.66
CA LEU A 310 -34.10 20.19 8.74
C LEU A 310 -32.80 19.57 9.28
N LEU A 311 -31.78 20.40 9.56
CA LEU A 311 -30.49 20.03 10.19
C LEU A 311 -30.54 19.19 11.50
N PRO A 312 -31.57 19.29 12.37
CA PRO A 312 -31.66 18.47 13.59
C PRO A 312 -31.77 16.97 13.30
N THR A 313 -32.36 16.60 12.16
CA THR A 313 -32.54 15.21 11.72
C THR A 313 -31.21 14.57 11.34
N ILE A 314 -30.27 15.37 10.82
CA ILE A 314 -28.90 14.93 10.51
C ILE A 314 -28.08 14.72 11.79
N LYS A 315 -28.30 15.53 12.83
CA LYS A 315 -27.60 15.41 14.13
C LYS A 315 -28.04 14.20 14.96
N ARG A 316 -29.26 13.68 14.80
CA ARG A 316 -29.74 12.49 15.55
C ARG A 316 -29.21 11.15 15.01
N LEU A 317 -28.77 11.09 13.75
CA LEU A 317 -28.11 9.92 13.18
C LEU A 317 -26.70 9.67 13.75
N SER A 318 -26.14 10.59 14.55
CA SER A 318 -24.80 10.46 15.15
C SER A 318 -24.77 9.74 16.51
N TYR A 319 -25.90 9.24 17.03
CA TYR A 319 -25.92 8.50 18.30
C TYR A 319 -25.51 7.02 18.18
N GLU A 320 -25.41 6.48 16.95
CA GLU A 320 -24.78 5.18 16.68
C GLU A 320 -23.28 5.15 17.03
N ASP A 321 -22.65 6.32 17.26
CA ASP A 321 -21.22 6.44 17.59
C ASP A 321 -20.89 6.10 19.05
N ASN A 322 -21.86 6.04 19.96
CA ASN A 322 -21.57 5.83 21.39
C ASN A 322 -21.29 4.37 21.77
N VAL A 323 -21.87 3.38 21.08
CA VAL A 323 -21.58 1.94 21.31
C VAL A 323 -20.18 1.56 20.81
N LEU A 324 -19.62 2.34 19.87
CA LEU A 324 -18.27 2.13 19.35
C LEU A 324 -17.18 2.56 20.34
N LYS A 325 -17.46 3.48 21.27
CA LYS A 325 -16.45 4.06 22.17
C LYS A 325 -15.88 3.02 23.15
N ASP A 326 -16.67 2.09 23.67
CA ASP A 326 -16.19 1.10 24.65
C ASP A 326 -15.30 0.01 24.04
N GLU A 327 -15.59 -0.45 22.80
CA GLU A 327 -14.70 -1.42 22.13
C GLU A 327 -13.49 -0.73 21.48
N LEU A 328 -13.61 0.53 21.02
CA LEU A 328 -12.45 1.28 20.53
C LEU A 328 -11.47 1.65 21.65
N THR A 329 -11.94 1.95 22.87
CA THR A 329 -11.07 2.28 24.00
C THR A 329 -10.23 1.09 24.46
N LEU A 330 -10.82 -0.11 24.51
CA LEU A 330 -10.09 -1.36 24.79
C LEU A 330 -8.95 -1.64 23.80
N PHE A 331 -9.09 -1.24 22.52
CA PHE A 331 -8.05 -1.39 21.51
C PHE A 331 -7.13 -0.16 21.35
N GLN A 332 -7.58 1.05 21.69
CA GLN A 332 -6.69 2.22 21.80
C GLN A 332 -5.66 2.04 22.92
N ASN A 333 -6.00 1.25 23.94
CA ASN A 333 -5.08 0.81 24.99
C ASN A 333 -4.12 -0.30 24.55
N SER A 334 -4.26 -0.85 23.33
CA SER A 334 -3.20 -1.68 22.76
C SER A 334 -2.01 -0.78 22.42
N GLN A 335 -0.81 -1.15 22.87
CA GLN A 335 0.40 -0.33 22.76
C GLN A 335 0.71 0.16 21.33
N GLU A 336 0.20 -0.53 20.30
CA GLU A 336 0.34 -0.16 18.89
C GLU A 336 -0.44 1.12 18.50
N GLY A 337 -1.59 1.38 19.12
CA GLY A 337 -2.40 2.58 18.85
C GLY A 337 -1.83 3.84 19.52
N SER A 338 -1.19 3.67 20.68
CA SER A 338 -0.69 4.77 21.49
C SER A 338 0.44 5.56 20.82
N THR A 339 1.29 4.92 20.02
CA THR A 339 2.45 5.61 19.42
C THR A 339 2.10 6.39 18.15
N LEU A 340 1.07 5.97 17.41
CA LEU A 340 0.71 6.60 16.13
C LEU A 340 -0.22 7.81 16.29
N ALA A 341 -1.05 7.82 17.35
CA ALA A 341 -1.93 8.94 17.66
C ALA A 341 -1.22 10.31 17.83
N PRO A 342 -0.12 10.43 18.62
CA PRO A 342 0.59 11.71 18.75
C PRO A 342 1.20 12.17 17.42
N ALA A 343 1.80 11.25 16.64
CA ALA A 343 2.35 11.56 15.33
C ALA A 343 1.28 12.07 14.34
N LEU A 344 0.04 11.57 14.43
CA LEU A 344 -1.09 12.09 13.65
C LEU A 344 -1.50 13.50 14.11
N GLN A 345 -1.50 13.77 15.42
CA GLN A 345 -1.82 15.10 15.93
C GLN A 345 -0.75 16.13 15.52
N GLU A 346 0.53 15.78 15.61
CA GLU A 346 1.64 16.60 15.10
C GLU A 346 1.50 16.85 13.60
N TRP A 347 1.14 15.82 12.83
CA TRP A 347 0.88 15.94 11.40
C TRP A 347 -0.27 16.89 11.08
N ASP A 348 -1.41 16.74 11.75
CA ASP A 348 -2.59 17.56 11.55
C ASP A 348 -2.32 19.03 11.92
N ALA A 349 -1.50 19.27 12.95
CA ALA A 349 -1.04 20.61 13.34
C ALA A 349 -0.07 21.21 12.31
N TYR A 350 0.88 20.41 11.81
CA TYR A 350 1.88 20.83 10.84
C TYR A 350 1.24 21.23 9.51
N ILE A 351 0.37 20.36 8.97
CA ILE A 351 -0.05 20.48 7.59
C ILE A 351 -0.89 21.72 7.31
N SER A 352 -1.73 22.17 8.25
CA SER A 352 -2.66 23.30 8.17
C SER A 352 -2.65 24.09 6.83
N LEU A 353 -3.09 23.47 5.73
CA LEU A 353 -3.00 24.08 4.40
C LEU A 353 -4.19 25.01 4.22
N ASP A 354 -3.93 26.30 4.04
CA ASP A 354 -5.01 27.25 3.80
C ASP A 354 -5.60 27.04 2.40
N ARG A 355 -6.88 26.66 2.38
CA ARG A 355 -7.63 26.41 1.15
C ARG A 355 -7.76 27.67 0.30
N LYS A 356 -7.72 28.86 0.89
CA LYS A 356 -7.88 30.12 0.15
C LYS A 356 -6.63 30.43 -0.66
N THR A 357 -5.46 30.31 -0.06
CA THR A 357 -4.17 30.68 -0.66
C THR A 357 -3.60 29.65 -1.63
N PHE A 358 -4.02 28.38 -1.53
CA PHE A 358 -3.48 27.30 -2.36
C PHE A 358 -3.75 27.50 -3.88
N ASP A 359 -2.71 27.70 -4.70
CA ASP A 359 -2.87 27.72 -6.15
C ASP A 359 -2.86 26.30 -6.75
N ALA A 360 -4.04 25.85 -7.19
CA ALA A 360 -4.19 24.51 -7.77
C ALA A 360 -3.55 24.38 -9.16
N ALA A 361 -3.50 25.47 -9.95
CA ALA A 361 -2.95 25.43 -11.30
C ALA A 361 -1.42 25.32 -11.26
N GLU A 362 -0.77 26.16 -10.44
CA GLU A 362 0.68 26.12 -10.26
C GLU A 362 1.14 24.76 -9.69
N HIS A 363 0.41 24.20 -8.72
CA HIS A 363 0.71 22.87 -8.19
C HIS A 363 0.65 21.79 -9.28
N GLN A 364 -0.32 21.86 -10.19
CA GLN A 364 -0.44 20.90 -11.30
C GLN A 364 0.69 21.05 -12.32
N GLU A 365 1.08 22.29 -12.63
CA GLU A 365 2.20 22.59 -13.51
C GLU A 365 3.52 22.06 -12.92
N ARG A 366 3.80 22.34 -11.65
CA ARG A 366 4.95 21.77 -10.91
C ARG A 366 4.95 20.25 -10.95
N ALA A 367 3.80 19.62 -10.68
CA ALA A 367 3.67 18.17 -10.72
C ALA A 367 3.84 17.58 -12.14
N ALA A 368 3.51 18.32 -13.19
CA ALA A 368 3.71 17.91 -14.58
C ALA A 368 5.18 18.02 -14.99
N VAL A 369 5.84 19.13 -14.64
CA VAL A 369 7.28 19.34 -14.88
C VAL A 369 8.12 18.32 -14.13
N ALA A 370 7.85 18.08 -12.85
CA ALA A 370 8.53 17.05 -12.07
C ALA A 370 8.42 15.67 -12.73
N ARG A 371 7.21 15.25 -13.13
CA ARG A 371 7.01 13.96 -13.82
C ARG A 371 7.73 13.88 -15.16
N LYS A 372 7.78 14.98 -15.92
CA LYS A 372 8.50 15.05 -17.20
C LYS A 372 10.01 14.92 -16.97
N ALA A 373 10.55 15.64 -15.98
CA ALA A 373 11.96 15.60 -15.62
C ALA A 373 12.37 14.19 -15.14
N GLU A 374 11.58 13.58 -14.26
CA GLU A 374 11.79 12.20 -13.79
C GLU A 374 11.85 11.21 -14.96
N PHE A 375 10.90 11.31 -15.90
CA PHE A 375 10.89 10.44 -17.08
C PHE A 375 12.12 10.63 -17.98
N GLN A 376 12.56 11.88 -18.19
CA GLN A 376 13.76 12.14 -18.99
C GLN A 376 15.02 11.65 -18.28
N ALA A 377 15.13 11.84 -16.98
CA ALA A 377 16.25 11.34 -16.19
C ALA A 377 16.35 9.80 -16.24
N LEU A 378 15.23 9.10 -16.10
CA LEU A 378 15.18 7.64 -16.27
C LEU A 378 15.65 7.21 -17.67
N LYS A 379 15.24 7.93 -18.72
CA LYS A 379 15.64 7.63 -20.10
C LYS A 379 17.15 7.83 -20.29
N ILE A 380 17.70 8.94 -19.79
CA ILE A 380 19.13 9.25 -19.87
C ILE A 380 19.95 8.20 -19.12
N TRP A 381 19.56 7.88 -17.89
CA TRP A 381 20.26 6.90 -17.08
C TRP A 381 20.26 5.52 -17.73
N TYR A 382 19.13 5.09 -18.30
CA TYR A 382 19.05 3.79 -18.97
C TYR A 382 19.97 3.72 -20.21
N LEU A 383 20.01 4.77 -21.02
CA LEU A 383 20.93 4.86 -22.16
C LEU A 383 22.40 4.81 -21.72
N GLN A 384 22.74 5.50 -20.62
CA GLN A 384 24.08 5.45 -20.05
C GLN A 384 24.42 4.07 -19.48
N SER A 385 23.48 3.43 -18.77
CA SER A 385 23.67 2.10 -18.18
C SER A 385 23.89 1.01 -19.23
N GLN A 386 23.29 1.15 -20.41
CA GLN A 386 23.54 0.22 -21.52
C GLN A 386 24.94 0.40 -22.13
N LEU A 387 25.49 1.62 -22.11
CA LEU A 387 26.80 1.93 -22.69
C LEU A 387 27.96 1.65 -21.71
N ALA A 388 27.76 1.89 -20.42
CA ALA A 388 28.84 1.91 -19.42
C ALA A 388 29.21 0.55 -18.80
N GLY A 389 28.56 -0.55 -19.20
CA GLY A 389 28.99 -1.90 -18.82
C GLY A 389 28.84 -2.30 -17.33
N GLY A 390 28.27 -1.46 -16.45
CA GLY A 390 27.78 -1.91 -15.13
C GLY A 390 28.10 -1.04 -13.90
N ASP A 391 29.03 -0.09 -14.00
CA ASP A 391 29.52 0.67 -12.84
C ASP A 391 29.15 2.16 -12.93
N LEU A 392 27.85 2.45 -12.77
CA LEU A 392 27.37 3.82 -12.58
C LEU A 392 27.28 4.13 -11.08
N GLU A 393 28.13 5.07 -10.64
CA GLU A 393 28.33 5.46 -9.23
C GLU A 393 27.33 6.47 -8.62
N PRO A 394 26.21 6.84 -9.28
CA PRO A 394 25.04 7.25 -8.50
C PRO A 394 23.89 6.25 -8.61
N SER A 395 23.24 5.97 -7.46
CA SER A 395 21.91 5.34 -7.43
C SER A 395 21.01 6.07 -8.42
N LEU A 396 20.32 5.29 -9.26
CA LEU A 396 19.34 5.75 -10.26
C LEU A 396 18.46 6.86 -9.70
N TRP A 397 17.98 6.67 -8.48
CA TRP A 397 16.99 7.54 -7.87
C TRP A 397 17.57 8.84 -7.34
N LYS A 398 18.84 8.85 -6.92
CA LYS A 398 19.55 10.09 -6.60
C LYS A 398 19.70 10.97 -7.84
N PHE A 399 20.10 10.38 -8.97
CA PHE A 399 20.20 11.09 -10.25
C PHE A 399 18.84 11.65 -10.69
N VAL A 400 17.79 10.83 -10.63
CA VAL A 400 16.42 11.25 -10.95
C VAL A 400 15.97 12.39 -10.04
N ASN A 401 16.26 12.33 -8.74
CA ASN A 401 15.88 13.38 -7.80
C ASN A 401 16.59 14.71 -8.09
N GLN A 402 17.90 14.67 -8.38
CA GLN A 402 18.67 15.86 -8.76
C GLN A 402 18.10 16.54 -10.02
N GLN A 403 17.78 15.76 -11.05
CA GLN A 403 17.18 16.30 -12.29
C GLN A 403 15.78 16.87 -12.07
N ARG A 404 14.99 16.25 -11.18
CA ARG A 404 13.68 16.73 -10.76
C ARG A 404 13.80 18.07 -10.03
N GLU A 405 14.71 18.20 -9.08
CA GLU A 405 14.94 19.42 -8.29
C GLU A 405 15.42 20.57 -9.19
N ALA A 406 16.43 20.34 -10.03
CA ALA A 406 16.89 21.33 -11.00
C ALA A 406 15.77 21.82 -11.95
N SER A 407 14.89 20.92 -12.39
CA SER A 407 13.75 21.30 -13.25
C SER A 407 12.69 22.12 -12.50
N LEU A 408 12.50 21.89 -11.20
CA LEU A 408 11.56 22.64 -10.36
C LEU A 408 12.10 24.04 -10.02
N GLU A 409 13.40 24.17 -9.83
CA GLU A 409 14.08 25.46 -9.64
C GLU A 409 13.91 26.34 -10.89
N ASN A 410 14.23 25.79 -12.07
CA ASN A 410 14.02 26.47 -13.35
C ASN A 410 12.56 26.92 -13.53
N LEU A 411 11.59 26.06 -13.20
CA LEU A 411 10.17 26.43 -13.28
C LEU A 411 9.80 27.58 -12.32
N GLY A 412 10.46 27.65 -11.16
CA GLY A 412 10.29 28.75 -10.21
C GLY A 412 10.67 30.10 -10.81
N GLU A 413 11.77 30.14 -11.56
CA GLU A 413 12.27 31.33 -12.25
C GLU A 413 11.36 31.74 -13.41
N PHE A 414 11.11 30.83 -14.37
CA PHE A 414 10.20 31.06 -15.49
C PHE A 414 8.78 31.43 -15.03
N GLY A 415 8.33 30.86 -13.92
CA GLY A 415 7.03 31.14 -13.33
C GLY A 415 6.92 32.57 -12.78
N LYS A 416 8.02 33.19 -12.32
CA LYS A 416 8.05 34.60 -11.90
C LYS A 416 7.97 35.52 -13.12
N GLU A 417 8.78 35.25 -14.14
CA GLU A 417 8.79 36.01 -15.40
C GLU A 417 7.43 36.00 -16.09
N ARG A 418 6.83 34.81 -16.25
CA ARG A 418 5.49 34.67 -16.85
C ARG A 418 4.43 35.45 -16.09
N ARG A 419 4.50 35.50 -14.76
CA ARG A 419 3.56 36.30 -13.94
C ARG A 419 3.77 37.80 -14.15
N ARG A 420 5.02 38.26 -14.22
CA ARG A 420 5.37 39.65 -14.55
C ARG A 420 4.80 40.03 -15.92
N ASP A 421 4.99 39.20 -16.94
CA ASP A 421 4.48 39.44 -18.29
C ASP A 421 2.95 39.51 -18.35
N ILE A 422 2.25 38.60 -17.64
CA ILE A 422 0.78 38.60 -17.58
C ILE A 422 0.28 39.88 -16.91
N VAL A 423 0.93 40.32 -15.83
CA VAL A 423 0.56 41.55 -15.12
C VAL A 423 0.82 42.78 -15.97
N LEU A 424 1.96 42.84 -16.69
CA LEU A 424 2.28 43.94 -17.60
C LEU A 424 1.26 44.04 -18.75
N LYS A 425 0.93 42.93 -19.41
CA LYS A 425 -0.09 42.88 -20.48
C LYS A 425 -1.47 43.31 -19.98
N ARG A 426 -1.84 42.92 -18.76
CA ARG A 426 -3.11 43.33 -18.14
C ARG A 426 -3.12 44.82 -17.82
N ALA A 427 -2.03 45.34 -17.26
CA ALA A 427 -1.90 46.77 -16.94
C ALA A 427 -1.97 47.64 -18.21
N GLU A 428 -1.34 47.19 -19.30
CA GLU A 428 -1.41 47.84 -20.60
C GLU A 428 -2.85 47.87 -21.16
N ALA A 429 -3.57 46.75 -21.09
CA ALA A 429 -4.97 46.69 -21.52
C ALA A 429 -5.88 47.60 -20.69
N GLU A 430 -5.68 47.65 -19.36
CA GLU A 430 -6.41 48.54 -18.46
C GLU A 430 -6.08 50.02 -18.72
N ALA A 431 -4.83 50.36 -19.05
CA ALA A 431 -4.42 51.71 -19.44
C ALA A 431 -5.10 52.15 -20.75
N LYS A 432 -5.14 51.28 -21.77
CA LYS A 432 -5.84 51.54 -23.03
C LYS A 432 -7.33 51.80 -22.83
N GLN A 433 -8.00 50.97 -22.01
CA GLN A 433 -9.40 51.16 -21.67
C GLN A 433 -9.65 52.45 -20.86
N ALA A 434 -8.72 52.86 -20.00
CA ALA A 434 -8.83 54.09 -19.24
C ALA A 434 -8.65 55.32 -20.14
N PHE A 435 -7.71 55.27 -21.07
CA PHE A 435 -7.50 56.32 -22.06
C PHE A 435 -8.72 56.50 -22.96
N GLU A 436 -9.30 55.40 -23.49
CA GLU A 436 -10.53 55.44 -24.30
C GLU A 436 -11.73 56.06 -23.55
N LYS A 437 -11.82 55.82 -22.24
CA LYS A 437 -12.84 56.45 -21.38
C LYS A 437 -12.57 57.93 -21.10
N MET A 438 -11.32 58.36 -21.13
CA MET A 438 -10.96 59.78 -20.98
C MET A 438 -11.23 60.53 -22.29
N THR A 439 -10.80 59.98 -23.43
CA THR A 439 -11.00 60.59 -24.74
C THR A 439 -12.48 60.76 -25.08
N SER A 440 -13.31 59.78 -24.72
CA SER A 440 -14.78 59.87 -24.88
C SER A 440 -15.48 60.88 -23.96
N ARG A 441 -14.82 61.36 -22.90
CA ARG A 441 -15.37 62.41 -22.01
C ARG A 441 -14.92 63.81 -22.39
N THR A 442 -13.72 63.95 -22.95
CA THR A 442 -13.15 65.24 -23.35
C THR A 442 -13.75 65.84 -24.62
N SER A 443 -14.59 65.11 -25.37
CA SER A 443 -15.31 65.67 -26.51
C SER A 443 -16.29 66.79 -26.13
N ASP A 444 -16.68 66.88 -24.85
CA ASP A 444 -17.80 67.71 -24.42
C ASP A 444 -17.39 68.88 -23.50
N SER A 445 -16.11 69.04 -23.14
CA SER A 445 -15.68 70.15 -22.27
C SER A 445 -14.33 70.76 -22.70
N SER A 446 -14.31 72.07 -22.99
CA SER A 446 -13.16 72.89 -23.39
C SER A 446 -12.17 73.19 -22.25
N SER A 447 -11.85 72.19 -21.43
CA SER A 447 -10.94 72.29 -20.28
C SER A 447 -9.47 72.26 -20.73
N THR A 448 -8.72 73.32 -20.41
CA THR A 448 -7.33 73.59 -20.86
C THR A 448 -6.24 72.78 -20.12
N THR A 449 -6.58 71.71 -19.40
CA THR A 449 -5.58 70.88 -18.71
C THR A 449 -4.88 69.92 -19.68
N PRO A 450 -3.54 69.79 -19.63
CA PRO A 450 -2.81 68.86 -20.51
C PRO A 450 -3.25 67.42 -20.25
N THR A 451 -3.81 66.78 -21.27
CA THR A 451 -4.20 65.37 -21.22
C THR A 451 -2.94 64.50 -21.15
N PRO A 452 -2.83 63.55 -20.20
CA PRO A 452 -1.68 62.65 -20.12
C PRO A 452 -1.60 61.80 -21.39
N THR A 453 -0.38 61.55 -21.88
CA THR A 453 -0.18 60.71 -23.07
C THR A 453 -0.53 59.25 -22.76
N LEU A 454 -0.90 58.47 -23.79
CA LEU A 454 -1.21 57.04 -23.62
C LEU A 454 0.00 56.26 -23.08
N GLU A 455 1.20 56.61 -23.51
CA GLU A 455 2.45 55.99 -23.06
C GLU A 455 2.69 56.24 -21.57
N ASP A 456 2.46 57.48 -21.10
CA ASP A 456 2.56 57.82 -19.67
C ASP A 456 1.55 57.02 -18.82
N LEU A 457 0.33 56.84 -19.32
CA LEU A 457 -0.70 56.04 -18.65
C LEU A 457 -0.33 54.56 -18.60
N ILE A 458 0.24 54.01 -19.68
CA ILE A 458 0.71 52.63 -19.73
C ILE A 458 1.86 52.44 -18.74
N ALA A 459 2.89 53.30 -18.78
CA ALA A 459 4.04 53.22 -17.90
C ALA A 459 3.63 53.31 -16.43
N LYS A 460 2.78 54.28 -16.07
CA LYS A 460 2.27 54.45 -14.70
C LYS A 460 1.46 53.24 -14.22
N LYS A 461 0.62 52.67 -15.09
CA LYS A 461 -0.15 51.47 -14.76
C LYS A 461 0.73 50.25 -14.60
N GLN A 462 1.69 50.04 -15.51
CA GLN A 462 2.65 48.94 -15.44
C GLN A 462 3.50 49.02 -14.18
N GLU A 463 4.04 50.19 -13.83
CA GLU A 463 4.81 50.39 -12.60
C GLU A 463 3.97 50.08 -11.35
N SER A 464 2.73 50.58 -11.30
CA SER A 464 1.82 50.30 -10.18
C SER A 464 1.49 48.80 -10.06
N ALA A 465 1.37 48.11 -11.19
CA ALA A 465 1.05 46.69 -11.25
C ALA A 465 2.27 45.82 -10.87
N LEU A 466 3.48 46.20 -11.29
CA LEU A 466 4.73 45.56 -10.87
C LEU A 466 4.96 45.72 -9.36
N LYS A 467 4.76 46.91 -8.79
CA LYS A 467 4.82 47.12 -7.33
C LYS A 467 3.80 46.27 -6.59
N GLY A 468 2.61 46.11 -7.15
CA GLY A 468 1.57 45.21 -6.63
C GLY A 468 2.02 43.75 -6.61
N LEU A 469 2.58 43.27 -7.73
CA LEU A 469 3.09 41.90 -7.86
C LEU A 469 4.28 41.65 -6.92
N GLU A 470 5.23 42.58 -6.81
CA GLU A 470 6.36 42.47 -5.89
C GLU A 470 5.90 42.40 -4.42
N LYS A 471 4.87 43.17 -4.06
CA LYS A 471 4.23 43.08 -2.74
C LYS A 471 3.51 41.76 -2.51
N GLU A 472 2.92 41.17 -3.54
CA GLU A 472 2.31 39.83 -3.45
C GLU A 472 3.37 38.73 -3.37
N GLU A 473 4.47 38.85 -4.11
CA GLU A 473 5.59 37.91 -4.09
C GLU A 473 6.31 37.92 -2.75
N SER A 474 6.55 39.10 -2.16
CA SER A 474 7.11 39.25 -0.81
C SER A 474 6.20 38.63 0.25
N ARG A 475 4.90 38.89 0.22
CA ARG A 475 3.94 38.22 1.11
C ARG A 475 3.92 36.71 0.93
N ARG A 476 4.07 36.24 -0.30
CA ARG A 476 4.13 34.80 -0.61
C ARG A 476 5.44 34.19 -0.11
N SER A 477 6.57 34.85 -0.28
CA SER A 477 7.86 34.40 0.25
C SER A 477 7.86 34.40 1.77
N GLU A 478 7.30 35.42 2.42
CA GLU A 478 7.12 35.47 3.87
C GLU A 478 6.21 34.32 4.35
N ALA A 479 5.12 34.02 3.63
CA ALA A 479 4.25 32.90 3.96
C ALA A 479 4.96 31.54 3.79
N LEU A 480 5.81 31.39 2.77
CA LEU A 480 6.64 30.19 2.57
C LEU A 480 7.71 30.07 3.66
N GLN A 481 8.43 31.15 3.98
CA GLN A 481 9.38 31.19 5.08
C GLN A 481 8.72 30.89 6.41
N LYS A 482 7.51 31.41 6.67
CA LYS A 482 6.73 31.08 7.87
C LYS A 482 6.31 29.61 7.90
N GLN A 483 6.08 28.99 6.74
CA GLN A 483 5.82 27.55 6.65
C GLN A 483 7.09 26.72 6.86
N GLU A 484 8.22 27.14 6.32
CA GLU A 484 9.53 26.50 6.50
C GLU A 484 10.04 26.64 7.95
N ALA A 485 9.71 27.76 8.60
CA ALA A 485 10.00 28.02 10.00
C ALA A 485 9.08 27.24 10.95
N LYS A 486 7.99 26.63 10.47
CA LYS A 486 7.26 25.66 11.29
C LYS A 486 8.18 24.48 11.53
N GLU A 487 8.40 24.19 12.80
CA GLU A 487 9.16 23.02 13.22
C GLU A 487 8.57 21.79 12.53
N LYS A 488 9.44 21.09 11.79
CA LYS A 488 9.06 19.81 11.18
C LYS A 488 8.68 18.86 12.32
N PRO A 489 7.72 17.94 12.10
CA PRO A 489 7.39 16.95 13.09
C PRO A 489 8.64 16.18 13.52
N SER A 490 8.75 15.87 14.82
CA SER A 490 9.96 15.22 15.38
C SER A 490 10.32 13.90 14.69
N TRP A 491 9.31 13.22 14.16
CA TRP A 491 9.44 11.96 13.44
C TRP A 491 9.85 12.10 11.97
N ALA A 492 9.94 13.33 11.42
CA ALA A 492 10.20 13.56 10.01
C ALA A 492 11.59 13.07 9.55
N ASP A 493 12.58 13.13 10.42
CA ASP A 493 13.97 12.77 10.11
C ASP A 493 14.31 11.32 10.52
N ASN A 494 13.53 10.72 11.42
CA ASN A 494 13.72 9.34 11.87
C ASN A 494 13.12 8.35 10.87
N TRP A 495 13.93 7.89 9.91
CA TRP A 495 13.48 7.07 8.77
C TRP A 495 14.07 5.65 8.71
N ASP A 496 14.27 5.02 9.88
CA ASP A 496 14.81 3.67 9.93
C ASP A 496 13.77 2.62 9.56
N ILE A 497 14.06 1.84 8.52
CA ILE A 497 13.22 0.74 8.07
C ILE A 497 13.86 -0.56 8.52
N LYS A 498 13.10 -1.36 9.28
CA LYS A 498 13.59 -2.64 9.80
C LYS A 498 13.16 -3.77 8.88
N VAL A 499 14.11 -4.58 8.42
CA VAL A 499 13.83 -5.76 7.59
C VAL A 499 14.27 -7.01 8.34
N PHE A 500 13.32 -7.87 8.66
CA PHE A 500 13.58 -9.14 9.33
C PHE A 500 13.53 -10.30 8.34
N TRP A 501 14.56 -11.15 8.37
CA TRP A 501 14.76 -12.24 7.41
C TRP A 501 14.57 -13.62 8.04
N ALA A 502 13.89 -14.53 7.34
CA ALA A 502 13.88 -15.93 7.75
C ALA A 502 15.29 -16.55 7.67
N ASP A 503 16.08 -16.15 6.68
CA ASP A 503 17.51 -16.46 6.54
C ASP A 503 18.26 -15.16 6.22
N LEU A 504 19.23 -14.78 7.07
CA LEU A 504 20.02 -13.57 6.89
C LEU A 504 20.84 -13.57 5.58
N ASN A 505 21.18 -14.75 5.06
CA ASN A 505 21.91 -14.85 3.79
C ASN A 505 21.07 -14.40 2.60
N ASP A 506 19.74 -14.52 2.69
CA ASP A 506 18.86 -14.09 1.61
C ASP A 506 18.92 -12.57 1.39
N GLY A 507 19.28 -11.79 2.42
CA GLY A 507 19.55 -10.36 2.29
C GLY A 507 20.70 -10.01 1.33
N ARG A 508 21.59 -10.97 1.02
CA ARG A 508 22.73 -10.80 0.10
C ARG A 508 22.34 -10.90 -1.38
N PHE A 509 21.10 -11.30 -1.70
CA PHE A 509 20.63 -11.32 -3.09
C PHE A 509 20.51 -9.92 -3.71
N ALA A 510 20.45 -8.87 -2.89
CA ALA A 510 20.51 -7.50 -3.36
C ALA A 510 21.97 -7.02 -3.48
N LYS A 511 22.30 -6.31 -4.58
CA LYS A 511 23.64 -5.73 -4.79
C LYS A 511 24.02 -4.74 -3.69
N SER A 512 23.06 -3.92 -3.25
CA SER A 512 23.24 -2.95 -2.17
C SER A 512 21.90 -2.62 -1.52
N TRP A 513 21.95 -2.05 -0.31
CA TRP A 513 20.81 -1.54 0.44
C TRP A 513 21.06 -0.09 0.84
N PRO A 514 20.03 0.78 0.90
CA PRO A 514 20.21 2.12 1.43
C PRO A 514 20.55 2.10 2.92
N GLN A 515 21.27 3.14 3.37
CA GLN A 515 21.89 3.22 4.70
C GLN A 515 20.89 3.21 5.87
N ASN A 516 19.64 3.62 5.63
CA ASN A 516 18.59 3.70 6.63
C ASN A 516 17.85 2.36 6.86
N ILE A 517 18.37 1.26 6.31
CA ILE A 517 17.80 -0.08 6.51
C ILE A 517 18.57 -0.82 7.59
N VAL A 518 17.83 -1.28 8.59
CA VAL A 518 18.35 -2.13 9.65
C VAL A 518 17.87 -3.56 9.40
N HIS A 519 18.82 -4.47 9.21
CA HIS A 519 18.51 -5.89 9.04
C HIS A 519 18.47 -6.63 10.39
N GLY A 520 17.57 -7.61 10.50
CA GLY A 520 17.49 -8.49 11.66
C GLY A 520 17.05 -9.90 11.28
N ALA A 521 17.22 -10.85 12.21
CA ALA A 521 16.65 -12.18 12.05
C ALA A 521 15.15 -12.13 12.37
N LEU A 522 14.33 -12.74 11.51
CA LEU A 522 12.92 -12.95 11.79
C LEU A 522 12.83 -13.91 12.96
N PRO A 523 12.17 -13.53 14.07
CA PRO A 523 12.00 -14.45 15.18
C PRO A 523 11.36 -15.71 14.63
N PRO A 524 11.90 -16.90 14.97
CA PRO A 524 11.28 -18.14 14.54
C PRO A 524 9.81 -18.02 14.90
N LEU A 525 8.93 -18.34 13.95
CA LEU A 525 7.52 -18.50 14.25
C LEU A 525 7.43 -19.65 15.24
N ALA A 526 7.70 -19.37 16.53
CA ALA A 526 7.35 -20.25 17.60
C ALA A 526 5.87 -20.44 17.39
N VAL A 527 5.51 -21.62 16.90
CA VAL A 527 4.15 -22.11 16.85
C VAL A 527 3.75 -22.17 18.31
N LYS A 528 3.37 -21.02 18.88
CA LYS A 528 2.70 -20.96 20.16
C LYS A 528 1.40 -21.71 19.88
N ARG A 529 1.40 -23.00 20.23
CA ARG A 529 0.20 -23.85 20.30
C ARG A 529 -0.84 -23.31 21.31
N SER A 530 -0.60 -22.16 21.93
CA SER A 530 -1.57 -21.46 22.77
C SER A 530 -2.33 -20.41 21.96
N PHE A 531 -3.50 -20.81 21.46
CA PHE A 531 -4.63 -19.90 21.34
C PHE A 531 -5.04 -19.51 22.77
N SER A 532 -4.50 -18.39 23.25
CA SER A 532 -5.02 -17.62 24.39
C SER A 532 -5.02 -16.16 23.95
N PRO A 533 -6.15 -15.42 23.96
CA PRO A 533 -6.20 -14.08 23.38
C PRO A 533 -5.49 -12.99 24.20
N ASN A 534 -4.81 -13.33 25.29
CA ASN A 534 -4.17 -12.37 26.18
C ASN A 534 -2.68 -12.71 26.36
N LEU A 535 -1.86 -11.65 26.40
CA LEU A 535 -0.42 -11.58 26.63
C LEU A 535 0.51 -11.77 25.41
N PHE A 536 0.81 -10.63 24.79
CA PHE A 536 2.19 -10.28 24.42
C PHE A 536 2.48 -8.91 25.01
N SER A 537 3.28 -8.85 26.08
CA SER A 537 4.11 -7.67 26.34
C SER A 537 5.39 -7.81 25.51
N PRO A 538 5.96 -6.70 25.02
CA PRO A 538 7.35 -6.67 24.59
C PRO A 538 8.26 -6.74 25.83
N VAL A 539 9.33 -7.53 25.70
CA VAL A 539 10.50 -7.46 26.57
C VAL A 539 11.37 -6.33 26.01
N ASP A 540 11.21 -5.12 26.56
CA ASP A 540 12.18 -4.04 26.41
C ASP A 540 12.99 -4.00 27.71
N GLY A 541 14.25 -4.38 27.64
CA GLY A 541 15.13 -4.44 28.80
C GLY A 541 16.61 -4.44 28.45
N TRP A 542 17.00 -3.80 27.34
CA TRP A 542 18.40 -3.51 27.03
C TRP A 542 18.57 -2.00 26.92
N ALA A 543 18.77 -1.37 28.08
CA ALA A 543 19.25 0.00 28.22
C ALA A 543 20.47 -0.03 29.14
N SER A 544 21.62 0.27 28.54
CA SER A 544 22.61 1.22 29.06
C SER A 544 22.94 1.13 30.56
N GLU A 545 23.84 0.22 30.93
CA GLU A 545 24.54 0.31 32.21
C GLU A 545 25.65 1.38 32.08
N GLN A 546 25.27 2.63 32.37
CA GLN A 546 26.23 3.68 32.68
C GLN A 546 26.80 3.41 34.08
N MET A 547 28.10 3.14 34.13
CA MET A 547 28.88 3.14 35.36
C MET A 547 28.87 4.55 35.98
N VAL A 548 28.12 4.72 37.07
CA VAL A 548 28.31 5.80 38.03
C VAL A 548 29.18 5.25 39.17
N ASN A 549 30.41 5.73 39.21
CA ASN A 549 31.34 5.54 40.32
C ASN A 549 30.78 6.21 41.59
N GLY A 550 30.26 5.40 42.51
CA GLY A 550 29.99 5.76 43.90
C GLY A 550 30.98 5.07 44.82
N GLY A 551 32.11 5.73 45.09
CA GLY A 551 33.16 5.24 45.97
C GLY A 551 32.67 5.10 47.42
N ARG A 552 32.81 3.90 47.98
CA ARG A 552 32.83 3.67 49.43
C ARG A 552 34.16 3.02 49.79
N SER A 553 35.02 3.82 50.40
CA SER A 553 36.26 3.40 51.03
C SER A 553 36.01 2.32 52.07
N ARG A 554 36.71 1.19 51.93
CA ARG A 554 37.10 0.38 53.08
C ARG A 554 38.53 -0.14 52.85
N SER A 555 39.39 0.35 53.73
CA SER A 555 40.76 -0.02 53.99
C SER A 555 40.95 -1.53 54.19
N GLY A 556 42.01 -2.08 53.62
CA GLY A 556 42.49 -3.43 53.91
C GLY A 556 43.80 -3.71 53.19
N SER A 557 44.91 -3.44 53.88
CA SER A 557 46.29 -3.69 53.46
C SER A 557 46.62 -5.18 53.35
N ALA A 558 47.42 -5.56 52.36
CA ALA A 558 48.45 -6.61 52.39
C ALA A 558 48.94 -6.83 50.94
N SER A 559 50.06 -6.22 50.53
CA SER A 559 51.40 -6.84 50.49
C SER A 559 51.53 -8.03 49.52
N GLY A 560 52.43 -7.91 48.54
CA GLY A 560 53.13 -9.10 48.01
C GLY A 560 53.33 -9.19 46.50
N LEU A 561 54.45 -8.64 46.04
CA LEU A 561 55.42 -9.27 45.13
C LEU A 561 54.98 -9.84 43.77
N GLY A 562 55.54 -9.24 42.70
CA GLY A 562 56.44 -10.00 41.81
C GLY A 562 55.86 -10.51 40.48
N PRO A 563 56.48 -10.18 39.33
CA PRO A 563 56.00 -10.51 37.99
C PRO A 563 56.58 -11.83 37.47
N LYS A 564 55.95 -12.43 36.45
CA LYS A 564 56.65 -13.21 35.42
C LYS A 564 55.77 -13.47 34.19
N SER A 565 56.29 -12.99 33.08
CA SER A 565 56.10 -13.45 31.71
C SER A 565 56.13 -14.97 31.57
N VAL A 566 55.54 -15.50 30.49
CA VAL A 566 56.15 -16.49 29.55
C VAL A 566 55.06 -16.98 28.58
N LEU A 567 55.22 -16.62 27.30
CA LEU A 567 54.77 -17.39 26.12
C LEU A 567 55.45 -18.77 26.16
N PRO A 568 54.88 -19.86 25.61
CA PRO A 568 55.31 -20.20 24.25
C PRO A 568 54.31 -21.01 23.39
N THR A 569 54.49 -20.82 22.07
CA THR A 569 54.51 -21.79 20.95
C THR A 569 53.53 -22.98 20.86
N SER A 570 52.90 -23.03 19.67
CA SER A 570 52.48 -24.16 18.80
C SER A 570 53.40 -25.42 18.80
N PRO A 571 53.17 -26.53 18.03
CA PRO A 571 52.17 -26.85 16.99
C PRO A 571 51.66 -28.35 17.00
N SER A 572 51.13 -28.80 15.85
CA SER A 572 51.03 -30.20 15.32
C SER A 572 49.78 -31.01 15.71
N GLU A 573 48.90 -31.30 14.75
CA GLU A 573 48.84 -32.49 13.86
C GLU A 573 48.26 -33.73 14.55
N GLY A 574 47.25 -34.35 13.93
CA GLY A 574 46.61 -35.55 14.46
C GLY A 574 45.39 -35.98 13.66
N SER A 575 45.65 -36.79 12.66
CA SER A 575 44.76 -37.48 11.74
C SER A 575 43.77 -38.46 12.39
N SER A 576 42.65 -38.66 11.70
CA SER A 576 41.94 -39.94 11.46
C SER A 576 41.56 -40.85 12.64
N SER A 577 40.26 -41.11 12.79
CA SER A 577 39.75 -42.50 12.75
C SER A 577 38.22 -42.56 12.73
N SER A 578 37.73 -43.28 11.73
CA SER A 578 36.45 -43.97 11.63
C SER A 578 35.99 -44.67 12.91
N SER A 579 34.69 -44.62 13.21
CA SER A 579 34.02 -45.72 13.91
C SER A 579 32.57 -45.88 13.44
N SER A 580 32.32 -47.08 12.95
CA SER A 580 31.07 -47.72 12.60
C SER A 580 30.36 -48.24 13.85
N SER A 581 29.04 -48.05 13.95
CA SER A 581 28.16 -48.86 14.81
C SER A 581 26.73 -48.77 14.24
N SER A 582 26.28 -49.76 13.46
CA SER A 582 25.56 -50.97 13.92
C SER A 582 24.15 -50.68 14.45
N MET A 583 23.16 -51.12 13.66
CA MET A 583 21.75 -51.26 14.02
C MET A 583 21.52 -52.19 15.23
N PRO A 584 20.30 -52.16 15.79
CA PRO A 584 19.46 -53.35 15.63
C PRO A 584 18.03 -53.03 15.20
N SER A 585 17.53 -53.88 14.31
CA SER A 585 16.13 -54.14 14.05
C SER A 585 15.51 -54.96 15.19
N ALA A 586 14.23 -54.76 15.50
CA ALA A 586 13.21 -55.82 15.48
C ALA A 586 11.87 -55.35 16.10
N ASP A 587 10.79 -55.85 15.49
CA ASP A 587 9.49 -56.19 16.08
C ASP A 587 8.36 -55.17 16.22
N ALA A 588 7.40 -55.33 15.31
CA ALA A 588 5.95 -55.19 15.51
C ALA A 588 5.31 -56.55 15.11
N PRO A 589 4.02 -56.86 15.39
CA PRO A 589 2.98 -56.14 16.13
C PRO A 589 2.32 -57.03 17.23
N PRO A 590 1.18 -56.60 17.82
CA PRO A 590 0.00 -57.42 17.54
C PRO A 590 -1.28 -56.63 17.27
N ALA A 591 -2.14 -57.27 16.48
CA ALA A 591 -3.50 -56.87 16.18
C ALA A 591 -4.51 -57.57 17.11
N GLY A 592 -5.59 -56.85 17.45
CA GLY A 592 -6.91 -57.41 17.75
C GLY A 592 -7.28 -57.55 19.23
N LEU A 593 -8.29 -56.80 19.69
CA LEU A 593 -9.65 -57.35 19.90
C LEU A 593 -10.63 -56.27 20.44
N PHE A 594 -11.76 -56.15 19.73
CA PHE A 594 -13.13 -55.89 20.21
C PHE A 594 -13.62 -54.49 20.66
N ASN A 595 -14.26 -53.83 19.70
CA ASN A 595 -15.66 -53.35 19.72
C ASN A 595 -16.53 -53.72 20.95
N ARG A 596 -17.23 -52.74 21.55
CA ARG A 596 -18.71 -52.59 21.46
C ARG A 596 -19.33 -51.39 22.20
N ILE A 597 -20.39 -50.85 21.56
CA ILE A 597 -21.54 -50.07 22.08
C ILE A 597 -21.27 -48.57 22.33
N LYS A 598 -21.81 -47.56 21.61
CA LYS A 598 -22.97 -47.41 20.72
C LYS A 598 -24.31 -47.91 21.30
N ARG A 599 -24.91 -47.13 22.22
CA ARG A 599 -26.36 -46.81 22.31
C ARG A 599 -26.71 -46.29 23.71
N LEU A 600 -27.43 -45.17 23.75
CA LEU A 600 -28.61 -44.83 24.55
C LEU A 600 -28.92 -43.36 24.19
N LEU A 601 -30.00 -42.91 23.53
CA LEU A 601 -31.33 -43.40 23.11
C LEU A 601 -31.78 -42.41 21.99
N GLY A 602 -32.59 -42.68 20.97
CA GLY A 602 -33.50 -43.79 20.72
C GLY A 602 -34.75 -43.29 19.96
N LEU A 603 -34.89 -43.77 18.71
CA LEU A 603 -36.16 -44.07 18.00
C LEU A 603 -36.93 -42.86 17.40
N GLY A 604 -37.61 -42.98 16.26
CA GLY A 604 -37.86 -44.10 15.35
C GLY A 604 -38.95 -43.70 14.34
N ALA A 605 -39.06 -44.50 13.27
CA ALA A 605 -39.93 -44.43 12.08
C ALA A 605 -39.22 -43.89 10.83
#